data_AF-A0A0N4XLS6-F1
#
_entry.id   AF-A0A0N4XLS6-F1
#
_cell.length_a   1.000
_cell.length_b   1.000
_cell.length_c   1.000
_cell.angle_alpha   90.00
_cell.angle_beta   90.00
_cell.angle_gamma   90.00
#
_symmetry.space_group_name_H-M   'P 1'
#
loop_
_entity.id
_entity.type
_entity.pdbx_description
1 polymer ?
#
loop_
_entity_poly.entity_id
_entity_poly.type
_entity_poly.pdbx_seq_one_letter_code
_entity_poly.pdbx_strand_id
1 'polypeptide(L)' 'GCFSGLEILLRYQGQYGKTIKEFKTFTESNKDFLKDIDQLAQKVEAFSSKFDIPGNDEF' A
#
# COMPACT_ATOMS: atom_id res chain seq x y z
N GLY A 1 -8.55 -4.23 -12.39
CA GLY A 1 -7.38 -3.34 -12.35
C GLY A 1 -6.59 -3.63 -11.10
N CYS A 2 -5.74 -4.66 -11.13
CA CYS A 2 -5.07 -5.21 -9.93
C CYS A 2 -3.59 -4.79 -9.80
N PHE A 3 -3.12 -3.83 -10.60
CA PHE A 3 -1.68 -3.54 -10.72
C PHE A 3 -1.21 -2.26 -10.02
N SER A 4 -2.11 -1.46 -9.45
CA SER A 4 -1.78 -0.12 -8.91
C SER A 4 -0.67 -0.14 -7.86
N GLY A 5 -0.63 -1.16 -6.98
CA GLY A 5 0.43 -1.28 -5.97
C GLY A 5 1.79 -1.66 -6.57
N LEU A 6 1.79 -2.50 -7.60
CA LEU A 6 3.01 -2.86 -8.33
C LEU A 6 3.54 -1.67 -9.13
N GLU A 7 2.67 -0.90 -9.77
CA GLU A 7 3.04 0.32 -10.51
C GLU A 7 3.66 1.37 -9.59
N ILE A 8 3.11 1.57 -8.39
CA ILE A 8 3.72 2.44 -7.38
C ILE A 8 5.11 1.90 -7.03
N LEU A 9 5.26 0.61 -6.71
CA LEU A 9 6.56 0.04 -6.38
C LEU A 9 7.59 0.21 -7.52
N LEU A 10 7.19 -0.05 -8.76
CA LEU A 10 8.05 0.11 -9.94
C LEU A 10 8.50 1.55 -10.16
N ARG A 11 7.67 2.55 -9.84
CA ARG A 11 8.02 3.97 -9.94
C ARG A 11 9.16 4.37 -9.01
N TYR A 12 9.25 3.74 -7.84
CA TYR A 12 10.31 3.99 -6.87
C TYR A 12 11.44 2.95 -6.93
N GLN A 13 11.40 2.04 -7.90
CA GLN A 13 12.44 1.05 -8.11
C GLN A 13 13.79 1.75 -8.33
N GLY A 14 14.80 1.33 -7.56
CA GLY A 14 16.14 1.93 -7.60
C GLY A 14 16.35 3.11 -6.62
N GLN A 15 15.31 3.55 -5.91
CA GLN A 15 15.45 4.50 -4.79
C GLN A 15 15.75 3.82 -3.45
N TYR A 16 15.69 2.48 -3.42
CA TYR A 16 16.02 1.65 -2.27
C TYR A 16 17.09 0.62 -2.65
N GLY A 17 17.87 0.18 -1.67
CA GLY A 17 18.95 -0.79 -1.87
C GLY A 17 18.45 -2.22 -2.12
N LYS A 18 19.37 -3.15 -2.33
CA LYS A 18 19.04 -4.53 -2.72
C LYS A 18 18.51 -5.40 -1.58
N THR A 19 18.66 -4.94 -0.33
CA THR A 19 18.25 -5.73 0.83
C THR A 19 16.83 -5.37 1.30
N ILE A 20 16.16 -6.35 1.90
CA ILE A 20 14.84 -6.15 2.52
C ILE A 20 14.89 -5.09 3.62
N LYS A 21 16.01 -4.96 4.33
CA LYS A 21 16.20 -3.94 5.37
C LYS A 21 16.15 -2.53 4.77
N GLU A 22 16.88 -2.30 3.69
CA GLU A 22 16.89 -1.01 3.00
C GLU A 22 15.53 -0.70 2.37
N PHE A 23 14.87 -1.71 1.81
CA PHE A 23 13.51 -1.58 1.32
C PHE A 23 12.54 -1.18 2.44
N LYS A 24 12.60 -1.84 3.59
CA LYS A 24 11.76 -1.50 4.75
C LYS A 24 11.98 -0.05 5.19
N THR A 25 13.25 0.35 5.39
CA THR A 25 13.59 1.73 5.73
C THR A 25 13.05 2.73 4.70
N PHE A 26 13.14 2.42 3.40
CA PHE A 26 12.56 3.23 2.34
C PHE A 26 11.04 3.36 2.49
N THR A 27 10.33 2.26 2.68
CA THR A 27 8.87 2.27 2.85
C THR A 27 8.41 3.04 4.09
N GLU A 28 9.25 3.14 5.12
CA GLU A 28 8.96 3.88 6.36
C GLU A 28 9.34 5.37 6.28
N SER A 29 10.24 5.76 5.37
CA SER A 29 10.86 7.10 5.38
C SER A 29 10.54 7.95 4.16
N ASN A 30 10.21 7.35 3.02
CA ASN A 30 9.96 8.09 1.79
C ASN A 30 8.54 8.68 1.78
N LYS A 31 8.44 10.00 1.94
CA LYS A 31 7.16 10.71 2.07
C LYS A 31 6.30 10.64 0.81
N ASP A 32 6.90 10.67 -0.37
CA ASP A 32 6.17 10.57 -1.64
C ASP A 32 5.61 9.15 -1.84
N PHE A 33 6.41 8.13 -1.55
CA PHE A 33 5.95 6.74 -1.56
C PHE A 33 4.81 6.51 -0.56
N LEU A 34 4.96 6.99 0.68
CA LEU A 34 3.92 6.88 1.70
C LEU A 34 2.62 7.57 1.27
N LYS A 35 2.71 8.73 0.61
CA LYS A 35 1.54 9.43 0.06
C LYS A 35 0.85 8.62 -1.04
N ASP A 36 1.60 8.09 -2.01
CA ASP A 36 1.05 7.26 -3.09
C ASP A 36 0.37 5.99 -2.53
N ILE A 37 0.98 5.36 -1.52
CA ILE A 37 0.42 4.18 -0.85
C ILE A 37 -0.82 4.50 -0.01
N ASP A 38 -0.85 5.63 0.69
CA ASP A 38 -2.03 6.09 1.44
C ASP A 38 -3.23 6.31 0.50
N GLN A 39 -3.01 6.94 -0.65
CA GLN A 39 -4.06 7.10 -1.67
C GLN A 39 -4.57 5.76 -2.21
N LEU A 40 -3.70 4.76 -2.33
CA LEU A 40 -4.10 3.42 -2.71
C LEU A 40 -4.90 2.74 -1.58
N ALA A 41 -4.45 2.86 -0.33
CA ALA A 41 -5.13 2.33 0.84
C ALA A 41 -6.57 2.86 0.95
N GLN A 42 -6.77 4.18 0.83
CA GLN A 42 -8.09 4.79 0.86
C GLN A 42 -9.05 4.22 -0.21
N LYS A 43 -8.54 3.95 -1.42
CA LYS A 43 -9.34 3.35 -2.50
C LYS A 43 -9.70 1.90 -2.18
N VAL A 44 -8.76 1.15 -1.60
CA VAL A 44 -9.00 -0.24 -1.18
C VAL A 44 -9.99 -0.28 -0.03
N GLU A 45 -9.84 0.58 0.98
CA GLU A 45 -10.78 0.69 2.09
C GLU A 45 -12.18 1.06 1.59
N ALA A 46 -12.32 2.12 0.78
CA ALA A 46 -13.61 2.52 0.21
C ALA A 46 -14.24 1.44 -0.68
N PHE A 47 -13.44 0.57 -1.29
CA PHE A 47 -13.94 -0.60 -2.03
C PHE A 47 -14.38 -1.70 -1.07
N SER A 48 -13.54 -2.05 -0.10
CA SER A 48 -13.76 -3.14 0.85
C SER A 48 -14.93 -2.87 1.80
N SER A 49 -15.14 -1.61 2.23
CA SER A 49 -16.28 -1.21 3.08
C SER A 49 -17.66 -1.42 2.42
N LYS A 50 -17.71 -1.73 1.12
CA LYS A 50 -18.96 -2.09 0.42
C LYS A 50 -19.36 -3.55 0.63
N PHE A 51 -18.46 -4.36 1.17
CA PHE A 51 -18.68 -5.76 1.45
C PHE A 51 -18.82 -5.93 2.95
N ASP A 52 -19.92 -6.56 3.34
CA ASP A 52 -20.15 -6.94 4.72
C ASP A 52 -19.14 -8.04 5.12
N ILE A 53 -18.75 -8.07 6.39
CA ILE A 53 -17.81 -9.08 6.90
C ILE A 53 -18.64 -10.19 7.56
N PRO A 54 -18.92 -11.31 6.85
CA PRO A 54 -19.73 -12.38 7.43
C PRO A 54 -19.01 -13.01 8.64
N GLY A 55 -19.73 -13.14 9.75
CA GLY A 55 -19.21 -13.72 10.99
C GLY A 55 -18.80 -12.70 12.06
N ASN A 56 -19.03 -11.41 11.84
CA ASN A 56 -18.92 -10.39 12.87
C ASN A 56 -20.33 -9.86 13.22
N ASP A 57 -21.16 -10.69 13.86
CA ASP A 57 -22.22 -10.18 14.72
C ASP A 57 -21.53 -9.26 15.73
N GLU A 58 -21.80 -7.96 15.66
CA GLU A 58 -21.29 -6.97 16.61
C GLU A 58 -21.58 -7.49 18.03
N PHE A 59 -20.51 -7.70 18.82
CA PHE A 59 -20.63 -8.06 20.24
C PHE A 59 -21.26 -6.93 21.06
#